data_AF-A0A0G1NXH8-F1
#
_entry.id   AF-A0A0G1NXH8-F1
#
_cell.length_a   1.000
_cell.length_b   1.000
_cell.length_c   1.000
_cell.angle_alpha   90.00
_cell.angle_beta   90.00
_cell.angle_gamma   90.00
#
_symmetry.space_group_name_H-M   'P 1'
#
loop_
_entity.id
_entity.type
_entity.pdbx_description
1 polymer ?
#
loop_
_entity_poly.entity_id
_entity_poly.type
_entity_poly.pdbx_seq_one_letter_code
_entity_poly.pdbx_strand_id
1 'polypeptide(L)'
;MLTTFLAQTSSEMETFFGTITQPEALKAYGTSGGLIVFISNMLTLIVLSGGLFALFNIITAGYLYLTGSGDAKAHEKVLSKLNMSLLGIVLMIMAPAIMAVMGWVLFKDPTFFLKPQLKGPEETIQTPGGGGGGGQNEYL
;
A
#
# COMPACT_ATOMS: atom_id res chain seq x y z
N MET A 1 41.71 -41.17 -11.67
CA MET A 1 41.77 -40.20 -10.57
C MET A 1 41.68 -38.76 -11.10
N LEU A 2 40.62 -38.40 -11.84
CA LEU A 2 40.48 -37.04 -12.40
C LEU A 2 39.03 -36.51 -12.41
N THR A 3 38.07 -37.24 -11.83
CA THR A 3 36.63 -36.90 -11.85
C THR A 3 36.10 -36.36 -10.52
N THR A 4 36.91 -36.39 -9.45
CA THR A 4 36.49 -35.93 -8.11
C THR A 4 36.67 -34.43 -7.90
N PHE A 5 37.35 -33.71 -8.79
CA PHE A 5 37.61 -32.26 -8.65
C PHE A 5 36.53 -31.33 -9.22
N LEU A 6 35.50 -31.85 -9.88
CA LEU A 6 34.44 -31.02 -10.50
C LEU A 6 33.12 -30.99 -9.72
N ALA A 7 33.01 -31.71 -8.61
CA ALA A 7 31.78 -31.74 -7.80
C ALA A 7 31.82 -30.84 -6.56
N GLN A 8 32.96 -30.19 -6.25
CA GLN A 8 33.11 -29.40 -5.02
C GLN A 8 33.11 -27.88 -5.24
N THR A 9 33.06 -27.39 -6.48
CA THR A 9 33.09 -25.95 -6.79
C THR A 9 31.72 -25.33 -7.07
N SER A 10 30.64 -26.11 -7.17
CA SER A 10 29.29 -25.57 -7.41
C SER A 10 28.56 -25.16 -6.12
N SER A 11 28.96 -25.68 -4.96
CA SER A 11 28.28 -25.39 -3.68
C SER A 11 28.91 -24.22 -2.89
N GLU A 12 30.11 -23.77 -3.26
CA GLU A 12 30.82 -22.68 -2.58
C GLU A 12 30.59 -21.29 -3.23
N MET A 13 30.00 -21.24 -4.43
CA MET A 13 29.62 -19.95 -5.07
C MET A 13 28.28 -19.37 -4.57
N GLU A 14 27.44 -20.17 -3.91
CA GLU A 14 26.26 -19.69 -3.16
C GLU A 14 26.66 -18.97 -1.85
N THR A 15 27.87 -19.26 -1.33
CA THR A 15 28.38 -18.69 -0.07
C THR A 15 29.35 -17.52 -0.26
N PHE A 16 29.85 -17.27 -1.49
CA PHE A 16 30.72 -16.13 -1.77
C PHE A 16 29.96 -14.80 -1.77
N PHE A 17 28.74 -14.80 -2.29
CA PHE A 17 27.78 -13.73 -2.10
C PHE A 17 26.79 -14.17 -1.03
N GLY A 18 27.19 -14.07 0.25
CA GLY A 18 26.33 -14.46 1.37
C GLY A 18 24.90 -13.93 1.19
N THR A 19 23.91 -14.74 1.58
CA THR A 19 22.50 -14.35 1.48
C THR A 19 22.26 -13.11 2.33
N ILE A 20 22.14 -11.94 1.70
CA ILE A 20 21.72 -10.72 2.37
C ILE A 20 20.24 -10.90 2.72
N THR A 21 19.99 -11.42 3.92
CA THR A 21 18.66 -11.45 4.51
C THR A 21 18.17 -10.01 4.58
N GLN A 22 17.15 -9.68 3.78
CA GLN A 22 16.58 -8.35 3.77
C GLN A 22 16.12 -7.98 5.19
N PRO A 23 16.53 -6.81 5.72
CA PRO A 23 16.09 -6.38 7.05
C PRO A 23 14.56 -6.35 7.10
N GLU A 24 13.99 -6.76 8.23
CA GLU A 24 12.56 -7.04 8.39
C GLU A 24 11.65 -5.89 7.88
N ALA A 25 12.08 -4.64 8.10
CA ALA A 25 11.38 -3.44 7.65
C ALA A 25 11.23 -3.31 6.12
N LEU A 26 12.11 -3.94 5.34
CA LEU A 26 12.12 -3.86 3.87
C LEU A 26 11.50 -5.08 3.20
N LYS A 27 11.21 -6.15 3.97
CA LYS A 27 10.62 -7.39 3.46
C LYS A 27 9.30 -7.17 2.72
N ALA A 28 8.51 -6.18 3.15
CA ALA A 28 7.24 -5.81 2.52
C ALA A 28 7.41 -5.15 1.13
N TYR A 29 8.62 -4.70 0.78
CA TYR A 29 8.89 -4.00 -0.48
C TYR A 29 9.66 -4.84 -1.51
N GLY A 30 10.27 -5.96 -1.09
CA GLY A 30 11.11 -6.82 -1.94
C GLY A 30 10.38 -7.85 -2.80
N THR A 31 9.06 -7.99 -2.67
CA THR A 31 8.23 -8.97 -3.40
C THR A 31 7.39 -8.32 -4.50
N SER A 32 6.83 -9.13 -5.41
CA SER A 32 5.84 -8.74 -6.43
C SER A 32 4.63 -8.06 -5.79
N GLY A 33 4.74 -6.77 -5.50
CA GLY A 33 3.78 -6.03 -4.67
C GLY A 33 4.36 -4.80 -3.94
N GLY A 34 5.69 -4.64 -3.90
CA GLY A 34 6.33 -3.55 -3.14
C GLY A 34 5.91 -2.12 -3.54
N LEU A 35 5.60 -1.88 -4.82
CA LEU A 35 5.07 -0.59 -5.26
C LEU A 35 3.69 -0.28 -4.67
N ILE A 36 2.84 -1.31 -4.53
CA ILE A 36 1.51 -1.15 -3.92
C ILE A 36 1.64 -0.82 -2.44
N VAL A 37 2.54 -1.51 -1.73
CA VAL A 37 2.85 -1.23 -0.32
C VAL A 37 3.39 0.20 -0.15
N PHE A 38 4.27 0.65 -1.06
CA PHE A 38 4.78 2.01 -1.07
C PHE A 38 3.68 3.06 -1.25
N ILE A 39 2.82 2.89 -2.26
CA ILE A 39 1.70 3.82 -2.50
C ILE A 39 0.71 3.81 -1.33
N SER A 40 0.45 2.64 -0.73
CA SER A 40 -0.41 2.51 0.46
C SER A 40 0.13 3.32 1.64
N ASN A 41 1.44 3.25 1.90
CA ASN A 41 2.07 4.05 2.95
C ASN A 41 2.06 5.54 2.64
N MET A 42 2.24 5.92 1.37
CA MET A 42 2.14 7.32 0.95
C MET A 42 0.72 7.87 1.15
N LEU A 43 -0.31 7.12 0.76
CA LEU A 43 -1.71 7.48 1.03
C LEU A 43 -1.96 7.64 2.52
N THR A 44 -1.47 6.70 3.34
CA THR A 44 -1.59 6.76 4.80
C THR A 44 -0.96 8.03 5.37
N LEU A 45 0.23 8.40 4.90
CA LEU A 45 0.89 9.65 5.31
C LEU A 45 0.10 10.90 4.88
N ILE A 46 -0.47 10.92 3.67
CA ILE A 46 -1.28 12.04 3.19
C ILE A 46 -2.55 12.18 4.02
N VAL A 47 -3.26 11.09 4.30
CA VAL A 47 -4.48 11.11 5.12
C VAL A 47 -4.18 11.53 6.56
N LEU A 48 -3.10 10.99 7.14
CA LEU A 48 -2.69 11.36 8.50
C LEU A 48 -2.30 12.84 8.60
N SER A 49 -1.48 13.33 7.69
CA SER A 49 -1.05 14.73 7.66
C SER A 49 -2.21 15.68 7.33
N GLY A 50 -3.10 15.30 6.41
CA GLY A 50 -4.31 16.05 6.08
C GLY A 50 -5.27 16.16 7.27
N GLY A 51 -5.51 15.06 7.97
CA GLY A 51 -6.32 15.04 9.19
C GLY A 51 -5.74 15.93 10.30
N LEU A 52 -4.43 15.87 10.52
CA LEU A 52 -3.74 16.71 11.50
C LEU A 52 -3.79 18.21 11.11
N PHE A 53 -3.62 18.52 9.83
CA PHE A 53 -3.74 19.88 9.32
C PHE A 53 -5.16 20.43 9.47
N ALA A 54 -6.17 19.61 9.21
CA ALA A 54 -7.55 19.99 9.38
C ALA A 54 -7.89 20.27 10.85
N LEU A 55 -7.39 19.45 11.78
CA LEU A 55 -7.49 19.69 13.22
C LEU A 55 -6.90 21.04 13.62
N PHE A 56 -5.69 21.36 13.13
CA PHE A 56 -5.03 22.64 13.41
C PHE A 56 -5.85 23.85 12.91
N ASN A 57 -6.44 23.73 11.72
CA ASN A 57 -7.32 24.76 11.18
C ASN A 57 -8.60 24.93 12.00
N ILE A 58 -9.22 23.84 12.47
CA ILE A 58 -10.43 23.88 13.31
C ILE A 58 -10.12 24.58 14.64
N ILE A 59 -9.01 24.23 15.30
CA ILE A 59 -8.59 24.86 16.55
C ILE A 59 -8.33 26.35 16.35
N THR A 60 -7.60 26.72 15.31
CA THR A 60 -7.28 28.13 15.01
C THR A 60 -8.54 28.92 14.66
N ALA A 61 -9.47 28.32 13.91
CA ALA A 61 -10.75 28.93 13.57
C ALA A 61 -11.62 29.13 14.82
N GLY A 62 -11.67 28.14 15.73
CA GLY A 62 -12.38 28.25 17.01
C GLY A 62 -11.80 29.34 17.91
N TYR A 63 -10.48 29.44 18.02
CA TYR A 63 -9.82 30.52 18.76
C TYR A 63 -10.12 31.91 18.17
N LEU A 64 -10.01 32.04 16.84
CA LEU A 64 -10.32 33.30 16.15
C LEU A 64 -11.81 33.66 16.25
N TYR A 65 -12.70 32.68 16.28
CA TYR A 65 -14.13 32.89 16.49
C TYR A 65 -14.42 33.50 17.86
N LEU A 66 -13.81 32.94 18.92
CA LEU A 66 -13.99 33.41 20.29
C LEU A 66 -13.37 34.80 20.51
N THR A 67 -12.17 35.02 19.97
CA THR A 67 -11.43 36.28 20.16
C THR A 67 -11.84 37.40 19.21
N GLY A 68 -12.39 37.09 18.04
CA GLY A 68 -12.87 38.05 17.04
C GLY A 68 -14.26 38.63 17.31
N SER A 69 -14.75 38.51 18.54
CA SER A 69 -16.05 39.01 18.99
C SER A 69 -16.18 40.51 18.69
N GLY A 70 -16.96 40.87 17.67
CA GLY A 70 -17.25 42.27 17.32
C GLY A 70 -16.79 42.72 15.92
N ASP A 71 -16.01 41.93 15.19
CA ASP A 71 -15.63 42.21 13.79
C ASP A 71 -16.29 41.21 12.84
N ALA A 72 -17.28 41.68 12.06
CA ALA A 72 -17.99 40.87 11.07
C ALA A 72 -17.04 40.23 10.04
N LYS A 73 -15.94 40.91 9.69
CA LYS A 73 -14.95 40.37 8.75
C LYS A 73 -14.17 39.20 9.33
N ALA A 74 -13.92 39.21 10.64
CA ALA A 74 -13.26 38.10 11.32
C ALA A 74 -14.16 36.85 11.31
N HIS A 75 -15.47 37.02 11.51
CA HIS A 75 -16.44 35.94 11.44
C HIS A 75 -16.55 35.32 10.03
N GLU A 76 -16.66 36.12 8.98
CA GLU A 76 -16.68 35.60 7.60
C GLU A 76 -15.39 34.83 7.27
N LYS A 77 -14.24 35.33 7.73
CA LYS A 77 -12.94 34.67 7.52
C LYS A 77 -12.84 33.34 8.26
N VAL A 78 -13.40 33.25 9.47
CA VAL A 78 -13.49 31.99 10.24
C VAL A 78 -14.35 30.98 9.50
N LEU A 79 -15.54 31.38 9.06
CA LEU A 79 -16.46 30.49 8.33
C LEU A 79 -15.86 29.99 7.02
N SER A 80 -15.19 30.87 6.28
CA SER A 80 -14.46 30.48 5.06
C SER A 80 -13.39 29.42 5.34
N LYS A 81 -12.56 29.62 6.37
CA LYS A 81 -11.54 28.64 6.78
C LYS A 81 -12.15 27.32 7.23
N LEU A 82 -13.24 27.36 8.00
CA LEU A 82 -13.91 26.18 8.51
C LEU A 82 -14.50 25.34 7.36
N ASN A 83 -15.19 26.00 6.43
CA ASN A 83 -15.78 25.33 5.26
C ASN A 83 -14.71 24.70 4.37
N MET A 84 -13.58 25.38 4.15
CA MET A 84 -12.47 24.82 3.37
C MET A 84 -11.87 23.56 4.02
N SER A 85 -11.71 23.59 5.35
CA SER A 85 -11.20 22.44 6.13
C SER A 85 -12.20 21.27 6.11
N LEU A 86 -13.48 21.56 6.35
CA LEU A 86 -14.55 20.57 6.35
C LEU A 86 -14.68 19.90 4.98
N LEU A 87 -14.64 20.69 3.90
CA LEU A 87 -14.67 20.16 2.53
C LEU A 87 -13.48 19.23 2.25
N GLY A 88 -12.28 19.59 2.74
CA GLY A 88 -11.08 18.76 2.62
C GLY A 88 -11.22 17.41 3.31
N ILE A 89 -11.72 17.38 4.56
CA ILE A 89 -11.96 16.12 5.28
C ILE A 89 -13.03 15.29 4.57
N VAL A 90 -14.16 15.90 4.20
CA VAL A 90 -15.26 15.21 3.52
C VAL A 90 -14.76 14.58 2.22
N LEU A 91 -13.97 15.30 1.42
CA LEU A 91 -13.37 14.76 0.20
C LEU A 91 -12.41 13.60 0.48
N MET A 92 -11.59 13.66 1.54
CA MET A 92 -10.72 12.55 1.90
C MET A 92 -11.49 11.28 2.26
N ILE A 93 -12.60 11.40 3.00
CA ILE A 93 -13.44 10.26 3.38
C ILE A 93 -14.22 9.73 2.17
N MET A 94 -14.65 10.60 1.26
CA MET A 94 -15.43 10.25 0.09
C MET A 94 -14.58 9.72 -1.07
N ALA A 95 -13.30 10.03 -1.14
CA ALA A 95 -12.43 9.62 -2.25
C ALA A 95 -12.39 8.09 -2.48
N PRO A 96 -12.26 7.23 -1.43
CA PRO A 96 -12.35 5.78 -1.60
C PRO A 96 -13.71 5.32 -2.14
N ALA A 97 -14.81 5.99 -1.75
CA ALA A 97 -16.14 5.67 -2.25
C ALA A 97 -16.27 6.00 -3.74
N ILE A 98 -15.76 7.16 -4.17
CA ILE A 98 -15.73 7.54 -5.59
C ILE A 98 -14.85 6.55 -6.38
N MET A 99 -13.68 6.18 -5.86
CA MET A 99 -12.83 5.18 -6.51
C MET A 99 -13.50 3.81 -6.62
N ALA A 100 -14.26 3.38 -5.60
CA ALA A 100 -14.98 2.11 -5.64
C ALA A 100 -16.07 2.10 -6.72
N VAL A 101 -16.82 3.20 -6.85
CA VAL A 101 -17.82 3.37 -7.92
C VAL A 101 -17.15 3.35 -9.30
N MET A 102 -16.03 4.07 -9.45
CA MET A 102 -15.26 4.08 -10.70
C MET A 102 -14.69 2.70 -11.04
N GLY A 103 -14.17 1.97 -10.05
CA GLY A 103 -13.66 0.61 -10.22
C GLY A 103 -14.75 -0.37 -10.66
N TRP A 104 -15.95 -0.25 -10.11
CA TRP A 104 -17.09 -1.06 -10.53
C TRP A 104 -17.52 -0.78 -11.97
N VAL A 105 -17.54 0.48 -12.40
CA VAL A 105 -17.92 0.85 -13.78
C VAL A 105 -16.87 0.39 -14.81
N LEU A 106 -15.58 0.54 -14.50
CA LEU A 106 -14.50 0.27 -15.45
C LEU A 106 -14.05 -1.19 -15.47
N PHE A 107 -13.94 -1.82 -14.30
CA PHE A 107 -13.31 -3.13 -14.13
C PHE A 107 -14.28 -4.19 -13.60
N LYS A 108 -15.56 -3.85 -13.41
CA LYS A 108 -16.56 -4.69 -12.70
C LYS A 108 -16.14 -5.13 -11.29
N ASP A 109 -15.10 -4.50 -10.74
CA ASP A 109 -14.55 -4.81 -9.42
C ASP A 109 -14.31 -3.51 -8.65
N PRO A 110 -15.07 -3.25 -7.56
CA PRO A 110 -14.91 -2.05 -6.74
C PRO A 110 -13.59 -2.01 -5.98
N THR A 111 -12.88 -3.14 -5.89
CA THR A 111 -11.63 -3.30 -5.14
C THR A 111 -10.39 -3.32 -6.02
N PHE A 112 -10.53 -3.15 -7.34
CA PHE A 112 -9.43 -3.23 -8.30
C PHE A 112 -8.21 -2.34 -7.92
N PHE A 113 -8.47 -1.12 -7.44
CA PHE A 113 -7.42 -0.18 -7.02
C PHE A 113 -6.84 -0.48 -5.64
N LEU A 114 -7.54 -1.27 -4.82
CA LEU A 114 -7.17 -1.63 -3.46
C LEU A 114 -6.43 -2.97 -3.39
N LYS A 115 -6.66 -3.86 -4.37
CA LYS A 115 -6.01 -5.17 -4.50
C LYS A 115 -5.75 -5.49 -5.96
N PRO A 116 -4.74 -4.88 -6.60
CA PRO A 116 -4.39 -5.25 -7.95
C PRO A 116 -3.88 -6.70 -7.97
N GLN A 117 -4.62 -7.56 -8.65
CA GLN A 117 -4.22 -8.94 -8.91
C GLN A 117 -3.11 -8.93 -9.95
N LEU A 118 -1.86 -9.01 -9.50
CA LEU A 118 -0.73 -9.25 -10.38
C LEU A 118 -0.77 -10.73 -10.79
N LYS A 119 -1.39 -11.03 -11.94
CA LYS A 119 -1.18 -12.33 -12.59
C LYS A 119 0.26 -12.37 -13.08
N GLY A 120 1.16 -12.86 -12.23
CA GLY A 120 2.50 -13.22 -12.65
C GLY A 120 2.44 -14.28 -13.75
N PRO A 121 3.42 -14.34 -14.67
CA PRO A 121 3.54 -15.48 -15.55
C PRO A 121 3.62 -16.73 -14.66
N GLU A 122 2.68 -17.63 -14.84
CA GLU A 122 2.66 -18.93 -14.17
C GLU A 122 4.06 -19.53 -14.34
N GLU A 123 4.72 -19.87 -13.24
CA GLU A 123 5.94 -20.67 -13.28
C GLU A 123 5.58 -22.05 -13.85
N THR A 124 5.45 -22.15 -15.17
CA THR A 124 5.63 -23.42 -15.88
C THR A 124 7.12 -23.70 -15.94
N ILE A 125 7.77 -23.82 -14.78
CA ILE A 125 9.01 -24.58 -14.72
C ILE A 125 8.55 -26.03 -14.75
N GLN A 126 8.56 -26.60 -15.96
CA GLN A 126 8.59 -28.03 -16.14
C GLN A 126 9.76 -28.56 -15.32
N THR A 127 9.49 -29.24 -14.21
CA THR A 127 10.51 -30.06 -13.55
C THR A 127 10.55 -31.40 -14.30
N PRO A 128 11.63 -31.73 -15.03
CA PRO A 128 11.81 -33.06 -15.53
C PRO A 128 12.30 -33.95 -14.37
N GLY A 129 11.44 -34.84 -13.91
CA GLY A 129 11.85 -36.14 -13.35
C GLY A 129 12.10 -36.26 -11.85
N GLY A 130 11.17 -36.98 -11.20
CA GLY A 130 11.42 -37.87 -10.05
C GLY A 130 11.29 -37.23 -8.67
N GLY A 131 10.39 -37.62 -7.77
CA GLY A 131 9.46 -38.75 -7.71
C GLY A 131 9.24 -39.10 -6.22
N GLY A 132 7.99 -39.28 -5.79
CA GLY A 132 7.70 -40.01 -4.53
C GLY A 132 6.50 -39.52 -3.71
N GLY A 133 5.35 -40.19 -3.90
CA GLY A 133 4.25 -40.33 -2.93
C GLY A 133 3.19 -39.22 -3.01
N GLY A 134 1.97 -39.43 -3.48
CA GLY A 134 1.12 -40.61 -3.33
C GLY A 134 -0.14 -40.16 -2.59
N GLY A 135 -1.21 -39.91 -3.34
CA GLY A 135 -2.50 -39.47 -2.80
C GLY A 135 -3.52 -39.27 -3.92
N GLN A 136 -3.73 -40.33 -4.70
CA GLN A 136 -4.78 -40.41 -5.70
C GLN A 136 -6.15 -40.48 -5.01
N ASN A 137 -7.06 -39.58 -5.39
CA ASN A 137 -8.52 -39.76 -5.51
C ASN A 137 -9.25 -40.13 -4.17
N GLU A 138 -10.55 -39.94 -3.92
CA GLU A 138 -11.77 -39.93 -4.71
C GLU A 138 -12.83 -39.12 -3.94
N TYR A 139 -13.91 -38.80 -4.65
CA TYR A 139 -15.22 -38.42 -4.14
C TYR A 139 -15.64 -39.23 -2.89
N LEU A 140 -15.72 -38.54 -1.75
CA LEU A 140 -16.84 -38.47 -0.80
C LEU A 140 -16.52 -37.39 0.25
#